data_AF-A0A9E8MV75-F1
#
_entry.id   AF-A0A9E8MV75-F1
#
_cell.length_a   1.000
_cell.length_b   1.000
_cell.length_c   1.000
_cell.angle_alpha   90.00
_cell.angle_beta   90.00
_cell.angle_gamma   90.00
#
_symmetry.space_group_name_H-M   'P 1'
#
loop_
_entity.id
_entity.type
_entity.pdbx_description
1 polymer ?
#
loop_
_entity_poly.entity_id
_entity_poly.type
_entity_poly.pdbx_seq_one_letter_code
_entity_poly.pdbx_strand_id
1 'polypeptide(L)' 'MKLGQYYYLGDLYHFQENRDSGGVPSFNYSVEETLTSMDAFEAFAKEKNAKVYIQHSADDFNRLPKYPKFLN' A
#
# COMPACT_ATOMS: atom_id res chain seq x y z
N MET A 1 16.18 15.52 -10.84
CA MET A 1 15.31 15.08 -9.74
C MET A 1 15.04 13.60 -9.91
N LYS A 2 15.16 12.77 -8.87
CA LYS A 2 14.65 11.39 -8.91
C LYS A 2 13.14 11.45 -8.65
N LEU A 3 12.34 10.91 -9.56
CA LEU A 3 10.90 10.74 -9.36
C LEU A 3 10.68 9.78 -8.19
N GLY A 4 9.70 10.05 -7.32
CA GLY A 4 9.33 9.13 -6.26
C GLY A 4 8.64 7.88 -6.83
N GLN A 5 8.96 6.69 -6.32
CA GLN A 5 8.18 5.49 -6.65
C GLN A 5 7.00 5.39 -5.68
N TYR A 6 5.79 5.43 -6.23
CA TYR A 6 4.53 5.39 -5.49
C TYR A 6 3.72 4.18 -5.94
N TYR A 7 3.17 3.44 -4.99
CA TYR A 7 2.33 2.27 -5.28
C TYR A 7 0.99 2.36 -4.56
N TYR A 8 -0.06 1.97 -5.29
CA TYR A 8 -1.40 1.73 -4.78
C TYR A 8 -1.67 0.23 -4.87
N LEU A 9 -2.24 -0.33 -3.80
CA LEU A 9 -2.31 -1.78 -3.62
C LEU A 9 -3.72 -2.37 -3.77
N GLY A 10 -4.71 -1.53 -4.05
CA GLY A 10 -6.09 -1.93 -3.83
C GLY A 10 -6.31 -2.23 -2.35
N ASP A 11 -6.97 -3.36 -2.10
CA ASP A 11 -7.29 -3.88 -0.77
C ASP A 11 -6.34 -4.98 -0.29
N LEU A 12 -5.12 -5.09 -0.85
CA LEU A 12 -4.12 -6.01 -0.28
C LEU A 12 -3.91 -5.72 1.21
N TYR A 13 -3.89 -4.42 1.55
CA TYR A 13 -4.09 -3.92 2.89
C TYR A 13 -5.25 -2.94 2.86
N HIS A 14 -6.24 -3.14 3.72
CA HIS A 14 -7.35 -2.19 3.82
C HIS A 14 -7.01 -1.06 4.81
N PHE A 15 -6.34 -1.38 5.91
CA PHE A 15 -5.86 -0.43 6.91
C PHE A 15 -4.35 -0.54 7.14
N GLN A 16 -3.75 0.48 7.76
CA GLN A 16 -2.32 0.49 8.09
C GLN A 16 -1.97 -0.66 9.05
N GLU A 17 -2.88 -0.98 9.96
CA GLU A 17 -2.77 -2.08 10.90
C GLU A 17 -2.67 -3.44 10.19
N ASN A 18 -3.33 -3.61 9.02
CA ASN A 18 -3.16 -4.82 8.22
C ASN A 18 -1.72 -4.97 7.75
N ARG A 19 -1.12 -3.87 7.29
CA ARG A 19 0.27 -3.87 6.80
C ARG A 19 1.29 -4.03 7.91
N ASP A 20 1.06 -3.38 9.05
CA ASP A 20 1.98 -3.46 10.19
C ASP A 20 2.00 -4.85 10.84
N SER A 21 0.87 -5.54 10.82
CA SER A 21 0.73 -6.88 11.43
C SER A 21 0.79 -8.04 10.44
N GLY A 22 0.77 -7.79 9.13
CA GLY A 22 0.51 -8.83 8.13
C GLY A 22 -0.92 -9.40 8.20
N GLY A 23 -1.85 -8.65 8.78
CA GLY A 23 -3.23 -9.06 8.98
C GLY A 23 -4.02 -9.07 7.68
N VAL A 24 -4.48 -10.24 7.26
CA VAL A 24 -5.33 -10.40 6.06
C VAL A 24 -6.73 -9.81 6.31
N PRO A 25 -7.28 -8.99 5.40
CA PRO A 25 -8.65 -8.48 5.52
C PRO A 25 -9.68 -9.62 5.67
N SER A 26 -10.76 -9.38 6.43
CA SER A 26 -11.78 -10.42 6.65
C SER A 26 -12.59 -10.74 5.39
N PHE A 27 -12.69 -9.79 4.45
CA PHE A 27 -13.35 -9.93 3.16
C PHE A 27 -12.38 -10.44 2.08
N ASN A 28 -11.68 -11.54 2.37
CA ASN A 28 -10.63 -12.07 1.51
C ASN A 28 -11.05 -13.34 0.77
N TYR A 29 -10.55 -13.51 -0.46
CA TYR A 29 -10.80 -14.70 -1.27
C TYR A 29 -9.91 -15.89 -0.88
N SER A 30 -8.60 -15.65 -0.72
CA SER A 30 -7.60 -16.68 -0.38
C SER A 30 -6.51 -16.09 0.51
N VAL A 31 -6.46 -16.56 1.75
CA VAL A 31 -5.49 -16.10 2.76
C VAL A 31 -4.06 -16.43 2.33
N GLU A 32 -3.84 -17.62 1.77
CA GLU A 32 -2.51 -18.08 1.34
C GLU A 32 -1.96 -17.22 0.19
N GLU A 33 -2.78 -16.97 -0.84
CA GLU A 33 -2.38 -16.12 -1.96
C GLU A 33 -2.13 -14.67 -1.50
N THR A 34 -2.92 -14.21 -0.53
CA THR A 34 -2.79 -12.86 0.01
C THR A 34 -1.48 -12.69 0.78
N LEU A 35 -1.15 -13.62 1.68
CA LEU A 35 0.11 -13.60 2.40
C LEU A 35 1.31 -13.67 1.44
N THR A 36 1.24 -14.55 0.44
CA THR A 36 2.25 -14.62 -0.63
C THR A 36 2.40 -13.29 -1.38
N SER A 37 1.28 -12.63 -1.69
CA SER A 37 1.27 -11.32 -2.35
C SER A 37 1.83 -10.22 -1.46
N MET A 38 1.52 -10.24 -0.16
CA MET A 38 2.07 -9.30 0.83
C MET A 38 3.59 -9.42 0.92
N ASP A 39 4.12 -10.64 1.04
CA ASP A 39 5.56 -10.89 1.08
C ASP A 39 6.28 -10.39 -0.18
N ALA A 40 5.74 -10.74 -1.36
CA ALA A 40 6.27 -10.30 -2.63
C ALA A 40 6.24 -8.77 -2.77
N PHE A 41 5.14 -8.15 -2.33
CA PHE A 41 4.99 -6.71 -2.37
C PHE A 41 5.96 -5.98 -1.43
N GLU A 42 6.11 -6.41 -0.17
CA GLU A 42 7.01 -5.74 0.77
C GLU A 42 8.47 -5.85 0.34
N ALA A 43 8.89 -7.01 -0.20
CA ALA A 43 10.20 -7.17 -0.79
C ALA A 43 10.43 -6.18 -1.94
N PHE A 44 9.45 -6.06 -2.85
CA PHE A 44 9.50 -5.13 -3.97
C PHE A 44 9.49 -3.66 -3.54
N ALA A 45 8.60 -3.28 -2.62
CA ALA A 45 8.51 -1.91 -2.10
C ALA A 45 9.81 -1.47 -1.42
N LYS A 46 10.45 -2.38 -0.67
CA LYS A 46 11.76 -2.17 -0.06
C LYS A 46 12.86 -2.00 -1.11
N GLU A 47 12.92 -2.89 -2.11
CA GLU A 47 13.90 -2.80 -3.21
C GLU A 47 13.80 -1.46 -3.96
N LYS A 48 12.57 -0.99 -4.18
CA LYS A 48 12.28 0.26 -4.89
C LYS A 48 12.36 1.51 -4.00
N ASN A 49 12.61 1.36 -2.70
CA ASN A 49 12.53 2.45 -1.72
C ASN A 49 11.24 3.28 -1.88
N ALA A 50 10.12 2.57 -1.98
CA ALA A 50 8.86 3.13 -2.42
C ALA A 50 8.07 3.76 -1.27
N LYS A 51 7.29 4.78 -1.61
CA LYS A 51 6.24 5.30 -0.73
C LYS A 51 4.94 4.57 -1.04
N VAL A 52 4.38 3.93 -0.02
CA VAL A 52 3.14 3.16 -0.13
C VAL A 52 1.98 4.00 0.41
N TYR A 53 0.85 3.93 -0.29
CA TYR A 53 -0.40 4.58 0.09
C TYR A 53 -1.51 3.53 0.13
N ILE A 54 -2.14 3.39 1.29
CA ILE A 54 -3.29 2.52 1.54
C ILE A 54 -4.56 3.30 1.20
N GLN A 55 -5.40 2.74 0.34
CA GLN A 55 -6.53 3.46 -0.27
C GLN A 55 -7.62 3.82 0.75
N HIS A 56 -7.81 2.99 1.77
CA HIS A 56 -8.79 3.20 2.84
C HIS A 56 -8.16 3.81 4.11
N SER A 57 -6.98 4.43 3.99
CA SER A 57 -6.34 5.19 5.07
C SER A 57 -6.61 6.70 4.92
N ALA A 58 -7.23 7.29 5.94
CA ALA A 58 -7.46 8.74 6.00
C ALA A 58 -6.13 9.52 6.04
N ASP A 59 -5.12 8.99 6.72
CA ASP A 59 -3.81 9.61 6.84
C ASP A 59 -3.07 9.64 5.50
N ASP A 60 -3.12 8.53 4.75
CA ASP A 60 -2.53 8.47 3.42
C ASP A 60 -3.27 9.38 2.44
N PHE A 61 -4.60 9.44 2.51
CA PHE A 61 -5.38 10.40 1.73
C PHE A 61 -5.02 11.86 2.04
N ASN A 62 -4.72 12.17 3.31
CA ASN A 62 -4.32 13.50 3.73
C ASN A 62 -2.90 13.87 3.31
N ARG A 63 -2.02 12.88 3.15
CA ARG A 63 -0.67 13.06 2.57
C ARG A 63 -0.68 13.30 1.06
N LEU A 64 -1.71 12.86 0.34
CA LEU A 64 -1.79 13.05 -1.10
C LEU A 64 -1.99 14.54 -1.46
N PRO A 65 -1.39 15.01 -2.58
CA PRO A 65 -1.68 16.32 -3.12
C PRO A 65 -3.17 16.47 -3.39
N LYS A 66 -3.74 17.60 -2.96
CA LYS A 66 -5.14 17.91 -3.26
C LYS A 66 -5.27 18.40 -4.70
N TYR A 67 -6.32 17.98 -5.37
CA TYR A 67 -6.63 18.39 -6.74
C TYR A 67 -6.59 19.93 -6.88
N PRO A 68 -5.99 20.48 -7.97
CA PRO A 68 -5.47 19.79 -9.16
C PRO A 68 -3.99 19.38 -9.08
N LYS A 69 -3.36 19.43 -7.89
CA LYS A 69 -1.95 19.02 -7.72
C LYS A 69 -1.82 17.49 -7.82
N PHE A 70 -0.66 17.02 -8.25
CA PHE A 70 -0.33 15.60 -8.41
C PHE A 70 1.04 15.25 -7.82
N LEU A 71 1.34 13.96 -7.68
CA LEU A 71 2.63 13.48 -7.18
C LEU A 71 3.70 13.62 -8.27
N ASN A 72 4.84 14.19 -7.91
CA ASN A 72 6.03 14.30 -8.76
C ASN A 72 7.00 13.15 -8.55
#